data_AF-A0A1H0VMG2-F1
#
_entry.id   AF-A0A1H0VMG2-F1
#
_cell.length_a   1.000
_cell.length_b   1.000
_cell.length_c   1.000
_cell.angle_alpha   90.00
_cell.angle_beta   90.00
_cell.angle_gamma   90.00
#
_symmetry.space_group_name_H-M   'P 1'
#
loop_
_entity.id
_entity.type
_entity.pdbx_description
1 polymer ?
#
loop_
_entity_poly.entity_id
_entity_poly.type
_entity_poly.pdbx_seq_one_letter_code
_entity_poly.pdbx_strand_id
1 'polypeptide(L)'
;MEQSSVIALANVIIRGYYEFGNTNDICKLLTDDVIAFGLDSQYYVHGKEPVMAYLRKNADQDGQLHIHRLTCSEVETEQGITVRANIDFGGTGRKHNMHRLMLMFRQEAAEYKLCGINVQRGFASLFHKQRYDRLTNLYNKKPFCQQAAEIIAQYPEKEFEIMRFNIARFKVINDLFGEETGDKLLKYVAEFLTSIQLEPCVYGRLYADNFLLCYPTEGNLREHLIHSLQLLAVSFALDYRIDFYFGVYTVRERDLSVTTMLDRAAMGLFKASRNGLIVCGEYEDDMRETMVNEQVIVNNMNGSLEREEFIVYLQPKYDLNTEKVLGAEALVRWIHPQLGFISPAKFVPIFEQNGFIYQLDKYVWEKTCQLLREDIDAGRPVLPVSINVSRVDFYSPNLVQVFEGLTQKYNLNPRLLELELTESAYVENPQQIIEITRALQEKGFVILMDDFGSGYSSLNMLKDLPVDILKIDLKFLADSQGVENGRADSILNSVVRMAKRLAVPVIAEGVETQKQVDFLRTIGCEYAQGYFFSEPVPLEDYRALLASDYVADKKICMYPPDSKAVLTLSHQLYTLMEELREVAPERIAEIERKMKKEAAALL
;
A
#
# COMPACT_ATOMS: atom_id res chain seq x y z
N MET A 1 31.23 -53.14 -8.74
CA MET A 1 32.48 -52.39 -8.53
C MET A 1 33.19 -53.07 -7.39
N GLU A 2 34.28 -53.79 -7.68
CA GLU A 2 35.17 -54.34 -6.66
C GLU A 2 35.64 -53.18 -5.76
N GLN A 3 35.37 -53.26 -4.47
CA GLN A 3 35.84 -52.22 -3.53
C GLN A 3 37.37 -52.29 -3.46
N SER A 4 38.03 -51.15 -3.68
CA SER A 4 39.47 -50.98 -3.42
C SER A 4 39.84 -51.53 -2.03
N SER A 5 40.99 -52.22 -1.94
CA SER A 5 41.48 -52.84 -0.70
C SER A 5 41.57 -51.85 0.47
N VAL A 6 41.82 -50.57 0.17
CA VAL A 6 41.92 -49.49 1.16
C VAL A 6 40.56 -49.02 1.67
N ILE A 7 39.53 -48.98 0.80
CA ILE A 7 38.15 -48.69 1.22
C ILE A 7 37.61 -49.81 2.12
N ALA A 8 37.90 -51.06 1.79
CA ALA A 8 37.53 -52.21 2.62
C ALA A 8 38.19 -52.13 4.01
N LEU A 9 39.50 -51.82 4.04
CA LEU A 9 40.25 -51.60 5.28
C LEU A 9 39.67 -50.45 6.12
N ALA A 10 39.37 -49.31 5.50
CA ALA A 10 38.75 -48.16 6.16
C ALA A 10 37.36 -48.50 6.74
N ASN A 11 36.54 -49.24 6.02
CA ASN A 11 35.22 -49.68 6.50
C ASN A 11 35.32 -50.55 7.76
N VAL A 12 36.27 -51.50 7.79
CA VAL A 12 36.50 -52.39 8.95
C VAL A 12 36.93 -51.57 10.17
N ILE A 13 37.88 -50.64 9.99
CA ILE A 13 38.38 -49.78 11.07
C ILE A 13 37.27 -48.90 11.64
N ILE A 14 36.49 -48.25 10.76
CA ILE A 14 35.43 -47.33 11.16
C ILE A 14 34.34 -48.08 11.95
N ARG A 15 33.88 -49.24 11.45
CA ARG A 15 32.90 -50.06 12.16
C ARG A 15 33.46 -50.60 13.48
N GLY A 16 34.69 -51.10 13.47
CA GLY A 16 35.39 -51.55 14.68
C GLY A 16 35.42 -50.49 15.77
N TYR A 17 35.74 -49.24 15.42
CA TYR A 17 35.82 -48.14 16.36
C TYR A 17 34.44 -47.68 16.87
N TYR A 18 33.48 -47.42 15.98
CA TYR A 18 32.18 -46.84 16.38
C TYR A 18 31.22 -47.89 16.95
N GLU A 19 31.16 -49.11 16.42
CA GLU A 19 30.19 -50.13 16.84
C GLU A 19 30.71 -50.99 18.00
N PHE A 20 32.04 -51.15 18.11
CA PHE A 20 32.66 -52.07 19.07
C PHE A 20 33.72 -51.43 19.98
N GLY A 21 34.01 -50.13 19.83
CA GLY A 21 35.05 -49.44 20.62
C GLY A 21 36.46 -50.00 20.41
N ASN A 22 36.67 -50.79 19.34
CA ASN A 22 37.94 -51.47 19.10
C ASN A 22 38.99 -50.50 18.58
N THR A 23 39.96 -50.19 19.44
CA THR A 23 41.11 -49.33 19.10
C THR A 23 42.38 -50.13 18.79
N ASN A 24 42.38 -51.45 19.00
CA ASN A 24 43.56 -52.29 18.83
C ASN A 24 43.94 -52.46 17.36
N ASP A 25 42.95 -52.57 16.47
CA ASP A 25 43.18 -52.70 15.03
C ASP A 25 43.67 -51.40 14.41
N ILE A 26 43.23 -50.24 14.92
CA ILE A 26 43.79 -48.93 14.56
C ILE A 26 45.27 -48.87 14.95
N CYS A 27 45.60 -49.25 16.18
CA CYS A 27 46.97 -49.20 16.70
C CYS A 27 48.00 -49.95 15.84
N LYS A 28 47.62 -51.09 15.26
CA LYS A 28 48.49 -51.90 14.38
C LYS A 28 48.77 -51.23 13.03
N LEU A 29 47.89 -50.32 12.60
CA LEU A 29 47.95 -49.66 11.31
C LEU A 29 48.60 -48.27 11.39
N LEU A 30 48.71 -47.65 12.58
CA LEU A 30 49.34 -46.34 12.73
C LEU A 30 50.85 -46.38 12.42
N THR A 31 51.31 -45.43 11.60
CA THR A 31 52.73 -45.09 11.45
C THR A 31 53.25 -44.36 12.70
N ASP A 32 54.56 -44.31 12.89
CA ASP A 32 55.17 -43.62 14.04
C ASP A 32 55.01 -42.09 13.96
N ASP A 33 54.87 -41.54 12.75
CA ASP A 33 54.67 -40.12 12.43
C ASP A 33 53.19 -39.71 12.30
N VAL A 34 52.24 -40.54 12.75
CA VAL A 34 50.80 -40.30 12.53
C VAL A 34 50.32 -38.98 13.16
N ILE A 35 49.45 -38.27 12.42
CA ILE A 35 48.81 -37.03 12.88
C ILE A 35 47.30 -37.24 13.01
N ALA A 36 46.72 -36.84 14.14
CA ALA A 36 45.26 -36.75 14.27
C ALA A 36 44.82 -35.30 14.55
N PHE A 37 43.81 -34.84 13.81
CA PHE A 37 43.19 -33.54 14.00
C PHE A 37 41.97 -33.66 14.93
N GLY A 38 41.87 -32.71 15.87
CA GLY A 38 40.75 -32.55 16.78
C GLY A 38 39.41 -32.31 16.08
N LEU A 39 38.30 -32.55 16.79
CA LEU A 39 36.92 -32.42 16.28
C LEU A 39 36.59 -31.04 15.65
N ASP A 40 37.25 -29.98 16.12
CA ASP A 40 37.12 -28.61 15.61
C ASP A 40 38.29 -28.18 14.70
N SER A 41 39.21 -29.10 14.38
CA SER A 41 40.44 -28.87 13.60
C SER A 41 41.38 -27.76 14.14
N GLN A 42 41.18 -27.30 15.38
CA GLN A 42 41.99 -26.25 16.02
C GLN A 42 43.26 -26.75 16.71
N TYR A 43 43.34 -28.05 17.00
CA TYR A 43 44.50 -28.70 17.63
C TYR A 43 44.78 -30.03 16.92
N TYR A 44 46.06 -30.40 16.82
CA TYR A 44 46.49 -31.70 16.32
C TYR A 44 47.37 -32.41 17.35
N VAL A 45 47.34 -33.74 17.33
CA VAL A 45 48.25 -34.59 18.08
C VAL A 45 49.12 -35.38 17.11
N HIS A 46 50.40 -35.52 17.42
CA HIS A 46 51.40 -36.17 16.59
C HIS A 46 52.03 -37.34 17.35
N GLY A 47 52.23 -38.46 16.67
CA GLY A 47 52.81 -39.67 17.21
C GLY A 47 51.77 -40.67 17.69
N LYS A 48 52.17 -41.94 17.68
CA LYS A 48 51.30 -43.09 17.91
C LYS A 48 50.61 -43.09 19.28
N GLU A 49 51.35 -42.87 20.36
CA GLU A 49 50.78 -42.87 21.73
C GLU A 49 49.79 -41.71 21.97
N PRO A 50 50.12 -40.44 21.63
CA PRO A 50 49.17 -39.32 21.75
C PRO A 50 47.89 -39.50 20.92
N VAL A 51 48.01 -39.98 19.67
CA VAL A 51 46.85 -40.26 18.80
C VAL A 51 45.97 -41.35 19.41
N MET A 52 46.55 -42.41 19.96
CA MET A 52 45.80 -43.47 20.63
C MET A 52 45.10 -42.99 21.90
N ALA A 53 45.74 -42.13 22.70
CA ALA A 53 45.12 -41.51 23.87
C ALA A 53 43.95 -40.60 23.46
N TYR A 54 44.10 -39.84 22.38
CA TYR A 54 43.04 -39.01 21.80
C TYR A 54 41.85 -39.85 21.33
N LEU A 55 42.07 -40.94 20.59
CA LEU A 55 41.01 -41.82 20.11
C LEU A 55 40.29 -42.51 21.28
N ARG A 56 41.01 -42.99 22.30
CA ARG A 56 40.39 -43.63 23.48
C ARG A 56 39.56 -42.64 24.32
N LYS A 57 40.00 -41.39 24.42
CA LYS A 57 39.26 -40.32 25.13
C LYS A 57 37.96 -39.94 24.41
N ASN A 58 37.95 -40.03 23.07
CA ASN A 58 36.81 -39.66 22.23
C ASN A 58 35.99 -40.87 21.74
N ALA A 59 36.32 -42.09 22.18
CA ALA A 59 35.47 -43.25 22.00
C ALA A 59 34.33 -43.12 23.01
N ASP A 60 33.09 -43.00 22.54
CA ASP A 60 31.91 -42.91 23.41
C ASP A 60 31.84 -44.15 24.30
N GLN A 61 31.95 -43.96 25.63
CA GLN A 61 32.00 -45.05 26.61
C GLN A 61 30.62 -45.53 27.07
N ASP A 62 29.55 -44.85 26.66
CA ASP A 62 28.18 -45.15 27.08
C ASP A 62 27.30 -45.59 25.91
N GLY A 63 27.02 -46.90 25.82
CA GLY A 63 25.97 -47.47 24.99
C GLY A 63 26.41 -48.04 23.64
N GLN A 64 25.73 -49.10 23.19
CA GLN A 64 25.97 -49.74 21.91
C GLN A 64 25.55 -48.80 20.76
N LEU A 65 26.53 -48.23 20.06
CA LEU A 65 26.30 -47.40 18.89
C LEU A 65 26.17 -48.27 17.64
N HIS A 66 25.26 -47.90 16.75
CA HIS A 66 25.08 -48.56 15.45
C HIS A 66 25.32 -47.57 14.32
N ILE A 67 26.08 -47.98 13.31
CA ILE A 67 26.23 -47.19 12.09
C ILE A 67 25.03 -47.46 11.18
N HIS A 68 24.13 -46.48 11.06
CA HIS A 68 22.98 -46.53 10.17
C HIS A 68 23.38 -46.39 8.70
N ARG A 69 24.37 -45.55 8.40
CA ARG A 69 24.89 -45.34 7.04
C ARG A 69 26.37 -45.02 7.05
N LEU A 70 27.12 -45.69 6.17
CA LEU A 70 28.55 -45.44 5.92
C LEU A 70 28.77 -45.32 4.42
N THR A 71 29.26 -44.17 3.98
CA THR A 71 29.67 -43.96 2.58
C THR A 71 31.14 -43.57 2.53
N CYS A 72 31.93 -44.29 1.76
CA CYS A 72 33.37 -44.06 1.59
C CYS A 72 33.70 -43.75 0.14
N SER A 73 34.60 -42.79 -0.07
CA SER A 73 35.21 -42.46 -1.37
C SER A 73 36.71 -42.32 -1.21
N GLU A 74 37.48 -42.87 -2.13
CA GLU A 74 38.94 -42.73 -2.15
C GLU A 74 39.40 -41.61 -3.09
N VAL A 75 40.50 -40.96 -2.72
CA VAL A 75 41.23 -40.02 -3.54
C VAL A 75 42.70 -40.37 -3.42
N GLU A 76 43.33 -40.74 -4.53
CA GLU A 76 44.76 -40.99 -4.61
C GLU A 76 45.51 -39.66 -4.73
N THR A 77 46.58 -39.50 -3.97
CA THR A 77 47.46 -38.32 -3.98
C THR A 77 48.92 -38.77 -4.08
N GLU A 78 49.83 -37.86 -4.42
CA GLU A 78 51.27 -38.16 -4.51
C GLU A 78 51.87 -38.70 -3.19
N GLN A 79 51.19 -38.49 -2.05
CA GLN A 79 51.64 -38.87 -0.71
C GLN A 79 50.94 -40.12 -0.15
N GLY A 80 49.97 -40.70 -0.88
CA GLY A 80 49.21 -41.87 -0.48
C GLY A 80 47.73 -41.84 -0.89
N ILE A 81 46.90 -42.64 -0.23
CA ILE A 81 45.45 -42.73 -0.52
C ILE A 81 44.68 -42.11 0.64
N THR A 82 43.82 -41.14 0.34
CA THR A 82 42.91 -40.54 1.31
C THR A 82 41.50 -41.10 1.15
N VAL A 83 40.99 -41.76 2.18
CA VAL A 83 39.60 -42.21 2.25
C VAL A 83 38.77 -41.16 2.98
N ARG A 84 37.79 -40.59 2.30
CA ARG A 84 36.75 -39.73 2.90
C ARG A 84 35.55 -40.58 3.25
N ALA A 85 35.16 -40.60 4.52
CA ALA A 85 33.99 -41.32 4.99
C ALA A 85 32.96 -40.37 5.61
N ASN A 86 31.69 -40.53 5.24
CA ASN A 86 30.57 -39.93 5.96
C ASN A 86 29.85 -41.03 6.73
N ILE A 87 29.67 -40.82 8.02
CA ILE A 87 29.09 -41.79 8.95
C ILE A 87 27.85 -41.17 9.56
N ASP A 88 26.73 -41.89 9.55
CA ASP A 88 25.55 -41.63 10.36
C ASP A 88 25.41 -42.76 11.39
N PHE A 89 25.46 -42.43 12.67
CA PHE A 89 25.47 -43.39 13.77
C PHE A 89 24.65 -42.90 14.97
N GLY A 90 24.07 -43.83 15.70
CA GLY A 90 23.23 -43.54 16.87
C GLY A 90 23.01 -44.77 17.74
N GLY A 91 22.51 -44.55 18.96
CA GLY A 91 22.07 -45.64 19.85
C GLY A 91 20.54 -45.78 19.83
N THR A 92 20.01 -46.92 20.29
CA THR A 92 18.57 -47.10 20.48
C THR A 92 17.99 -46.01 21.39
N GLY A 93 17.24 -45.07 20.82
CA GLY A 93 16.64 -43.94 21.54
C GLY A 93 17.50 -42.67 21.67
N ARG A 94 18.68 -42.59 21.02
CA ARG A 94 19.53 -41.37 20.98
C ARG A 94 19.45 -40.64 19.64
N LYS A 95 19.78 -39.34 19.64
CA LYS A 95 19.87 -38.50 18.43
C LYS A 95 20.89 -39.07 17.44
N HIS A 96 20.55 -39.06 16.15
CA HIS A 96 21.46 -39.39 15.05
C HIS A 96 22.65 -38.42 15.03
N ASN A 97 23.86 -38.96 15.04
CA ASN A 97 25.11 -38.21 14.93
C ASN A 97 25.79 -38.50 13.59
N MET A 98 26.42 -37.50 13.00
CA MET A 98 27.17 -37.63 11.76
C MET A 98 28.56 -37.09 11.96
N HIS A 99 29.53 -37.91 11.61
CA HIS A 99 30.92 -37.53 11.51
C HIS A 99 31.36 -37.63 10.07
N ARG A 100 32.16 -36.65 9.65
CA ARG A 100 32.94 -36.73 8.42
C ARG A 100 34.37 -37.07 8.80
N LEU A 101 34.86 -38.20 8.31
CA LEU A 101 36.22 -38.66 8.52
C LEU A 101 37.05 -38.47 7.26
N MET A 102 38.32 -38.13 7.45
CA MET A 102 39.36 -38.33 6.44
C MET A 102 40.45 -39.20 7.04
N LEU A 103 40.68 -40.37 6.44
CA LEU A 103 41.72 -41.31 6.79
C LEU A 103 42.78 -41.30 5.69
N MET A 104 44.02 -40.97 6.04
CA MET A 104 45.13 -40.89 5.10
C MET A 104 46.02 -42.12 5.27
N PHE A 105 46.19 -42.88 4.19
CA PHE A 105 46.98 -44.10 4.15
C PHE A 105 48.22 -43.91 3.29
N ARG A 106 49.35 -44.45 3.73
CA ARG A 106 50.61 -44.54 2.99
C ARG A 106 51.01 -46.00 2.85
N GLN A 107 51.59 -46.38 1.72
CA GLN A 107 52.05 -47.75 1.51
C GLN A 107 53.48 -47.93 2.06
N GLU A 108 53.69 -48.89 2.96
CA GLU A 108 54.98 -49.25 3.55
C GLU A 108 55.17 -50.76 3.51
N ALA A 109 56.29 -51.23 2.94
CA ALA A 109 56.70 -52.65 2.92
C ALA A 109 55.57 -53.66 2.58
N ALA A 110 54.76 -53.34 1.55
CA ALA A 110 53.61 -54.09 1.04
C ALA A 110 52.29 -54.03 1.83
N GLU A 111 52.20 -53.21 2.87
CA GLU A 111 50.95 -52.92 3.61
C GLU A 111 50.55 -51.44 3.54
N TYR A 112 49.27 -51.14 3.71
CA TYR A 112 48.79 -49.76 3.92
C TYR A 112 48.81 -49.42 5.40
N LYS A 113 49.54 -48.37 5.77
CA LYS A 113 49.59 -47.80 7.12
C LYS A 113 48.84 -46.47 7.17
N LEU A 114 48.21 -46.18 8.29
CA LEU A 114 47.44 -44.97 8.56
C LEU A 114 48.36 -43.88 9.11
N CYS A 115 48.59 -42.84 8.32
CA CYS A 115 49.45 -41.71 8.66
C CYS A 115 48.68 -40.44 9.04
N GLY A 116 47.37 -40.40 8.81
CA GLY A 116 46.54 -39.25 9.16
C GLY A 116 45.09 -39.58 9.49
N ILE A 117 44.53 -38.94 10.51
CA ILE A 117 43.12 -39.04 10.90
C ILE A 117 42.55 -37.62 11.09
N ASN A 118 41.47 -37.29 10.40
CA ASN A 118 40.71 -36.07 10.67
C ASN A 118 39.24 -36.42 10.92
N VAL A 119 38.70 -35.98 12.06
CA VAL A 119 37.31 -36.18 12.44
C VAL A 119 36.63 -34.82 12.52
N GLN A 120 35.58 -34.59 11.75
CA GLN A 120 34.76 -33.38 11.81
C GLN A 120 33.33 -33.71 12.23
N ARG A 121 32.78 -32.97 13.20
CA ARG A 121 31.35 -33.07 13.57
C ARG A 121 30.48 -32.42 12.50
N GLY A 122 29.60 -33.19 11.88
CA GLY A 122 28.80 -32.75 10.74
C GLY A 122 27.50 -31.99 11.04
N PHE A 123 27.13 -31.72 12.30
CA PHE A 123 25.70 -31.50 12.60
C PHE A 123 25.21 -30.26 13.35
N ALA A 124 26.03 -29.42 13.98
CA ALA A 124 25.47 -28.24 14.64
C ALA A 124 25.06 -27.15 13.62
N SER A 125 25.86 -26.91 12.58
CA SER A 125 25.67 -25.73 11.72
C SER A 125 24.57 -25.87 10.66
N LEU A 126 24.28 -27.08 10.16
CA LEU A 126 23.26 -27.30 9.11
C LEU A 126 21.83 -27.26 9.67
N PHE A 127 21.58 -27.92 10.80
CA PHE A 127 20.27 -27.84 11.47
C PHE A 127 20.02 -26.44 12.05
N HIS A 128 21.05 -25.79 12.60
CA HIS A 128 20.94 -24.41 13.05
C HIS A 128 20.62 -23.47 11.88
N LYS A 129 21.23 -23.64 10.70
CA LYS A 129 20.92 -22.82 9.50
C LYS A 129 19.53 -23.07 8.91
N GLN A 130 18.97 -24.27 9.08
CA GLN A 130 17.60 -24.57 8.68
C GLN A 130 16.59 -24.04 9.72
N ARG A 131 16.96 -24.07 11.01
CA ARG A 131 16.08 -23.69 12.11
C ARG A 131 16.09 -22.19 12.42
N TYR A 132 17.25 -21.55 12.32
CA TYR A 132 17.47 -20.15 12.68
C TYR A 132 18.06 -19.35 11.52
N ASP A 133 17.68 -18.07 11.46
CA ASP A 133 18.26 -17.10 10.55
C ASP A 133 19.73 -16.84 10.92
N ARG A 134 20.59 -16.73 9.91
CA ARG A 134 22.05 -16.64 10.12
C ARG A 134 22.49 -15.32 10.75
N LEU A 135 21.74 -14.25 10.51
CA LEU A 135 22.10 -12.91 10.95
C LEU A 135 21.54 -12.60 12.34
N THR A 136 20.28 -12.96 12.55
CA THR A 136 19.47 -12.55 13.72
C THR A 136 19.26 -13.65 14.75
N ASN A 137 19.57 -14.91 14.40
CA ASN A 137 19.34 -16.08 15.25
C ASN A 137 17.86 -16.32 15.64
N LEU A 138 16.91 -15.65 14.96
CA LEU A 138 15.47 -15.89 15.10
C LEU A 138 15.03 -17.11 14.28
N TYR A 139 13.85 -17.67 14.56
CA TYR A 139 13.36 -18.80 13.77
C TYR A 139 13.14 -18.45 12.28
N ASN A 140 13.54 -19.35 11.39
CA ASN A 140 13.14 -19.28 9.98
C ASN A 140 11.65 -19.64 9.81
N LYS A 141 11.05 -19.32 8.66
CA LYS A 141 9.60 -19.55 8.37
C LYS A 141 9.06 -20.91 8.83
N LYS A 142 9.72 -22.00 8.41
CA LYS A 142 9.25 -23.38 8.68
C LYS A 142 9.21 -23.68 10.19
N PRO A 143 10.34 -23.56 10.93
CA PRO A 143 10.37 -23.68 12.39
C PRO A 143 9.38 -22.76 13.11
N PHE A 144 9.27 -21.50 12.68
CA PHE A 144 8.31 -20.56 13.26
C PHE A 144 6.88 -21.10 13.14
N CYS A 145 6.46 -21.54 11.96
CA CYS A 145 5.12 -22.07 11.74
C CYS A 145 4.84 -23.30 12.60
N GLN A 146 5.82 -24.18 12.75
CA GLN A 146 5.70 -25.37 13.58
C GLN A 146 5.53 -25.00 15.07
N GLN A 147 6.41 -24.15 15.60
CA GLN A 147 6.36 -23.74 17.02
C GLN A 147 5.11 -22.93 17.34
N ALA A 148 4.69 -22.04 16.44
CA ALA A 148 3.45 -21.27 16.61
C ALA A 148 2.22 -22.19 16.62
N ALA A 149 2.16 -23.19 15.73
CA ALA A 149 1.07 -24.18 15.73
C ALA A 149 1.04 -25.00 17.02
N GLU A 150 2.21 -25.41 17.53
CA GLU A 150 2.35 -26.13 18.81
C GLU A 150 1.84 -25.28 19.98
N ILE A 151 2.21 -23.99 20.06
CA ILE A 151 1.76 -23.08 21.13
C ILE A 151 0.25 -22.82 21.05
N ILE A 152 -0.29 -22.54 19.85
CA ILE A 152 -1.74 -22.30 19.68
C ILE A 152 -2.57 -23.54 20.07
N ALA A 153 -2.05 -24.75 19.81
CA ALA A 153 -2.69 -25.99 20.19
C ALA A 153 -2.55 -26.31 21.69
N GLN A 154 -1.42 -25.95 22.30
CA GLN A 154 -1.12 -26.22 23.72
C GLN A 154 -1.99 -25.39 24.67
N TYR A 155 -2.40 -24.17 24.27
CA TYR A 155 -3.19 -23.24 25.08
C TYR A 155 -4.56 -22.97 24.42
N PRO A 156 -5.52 -23.91 24.49
CA PRO A 156 -6.86 -23.78 23.89
C PRO A 156 -7.69 -22.63 24.50
N GLU A 157 -7.41 -22.24 25.73
CA GLU A 157 -8.11 -21.20 26.48
C GLU A 157 -7.63 -19.78 26.18
N LYS A 158 -6.47 -19.62 25.53
CA LYS A 158 -5.89 -18.31 25.18
C LYS A 158 -6.14 -17.98 23.72
N GLU A 159 -6.47 -16.72 23.43
CA GLU A 159 -6.47 -16.19 22.06
C GLU A 159 -5.04 -15.81 21.66
N PHE A 160 -4.73 -15.92 20.38
CA PHE A 160 -3.40 -15.63 19.83
C PHE A 160 -3.49 -14.65 18.67
N GLU A 161 -2.41 -13.90 18.50
CA GLU A 161 -2.18 -13.03 17.35
C GLU A 161 -0.90 -13.41 16.65
N ILE A 162 -0.96 -13.38 15.32
CA ILE A 162 0.20 -13.45 14.46
C ILE A 162 0.48 -12.06 13.92
N MET A 163 1.62 -11.51 14.30
CA MET A 163 2.11 -10.23 13.82
C MET A 163 3.25 -10.44 12.83
N ARG A 164 3.18 -9.73 11.72
CA ARG A 164 4.27 -9.56 10.78
C ARG A 164 4.60 -8.08 10.70
N PHE A 165 5.88 -7.73 10.74
CA PHE A 165 6.28 -6.32 10.62
C PHE A 165 7.57 -6.17 9.83
N ASN A 166 7.79 -4.97 9.29
CA ASN A 166 8.97 -4.65 8.52
C ASN A 166 9.48 -3.22 8.77
N ILE A 167 10.66 -2.91 8.25
CA ILE A 167 11.29 -1.60 8.40
C ILE A 167 10.93 -0.75 7.19
N ALA A 168 10.30 0.41 7.41
CA ALA A 168 9.93 1.32 6.35
C ALA A 168 11.16 1.76 5.54
N ARG A 169 11.07 1.64 4.21
CA ARG A 169 12.13 2.08 3.27
C ARG A 169 13.51 1.48 3.59
N PHE A 170 13.58 0.25 4.10
CA PHE A 170 14.85 -0.40 4.48
C PHE A 170 15.92 -0.39 3.37
N LYS A 171 15.51 -0.49 2.10
CA LYS A 171 16.42 -0.37 0.96
C LYS A 171 17.15 0.98 0.92
N VAL A 172 16.44 2.09 1.21
CA VAL A 172 17.04 3.43 1.29
C VAL A 172 18.08 3.50 2.41
N ILE A 173 17.83 2.83 3.54
CA ILE A 173 18.81 2.74 4.63
C ILE A 173 20.08 2.02 4.15
N ASN A 174 19.94 0.89 3.45
CA ASN A 174 21.09 0.18 2.87
C ASN A 174 21.83 1.02 1.82
N ASP A 175 21.09 1.73 0.96
CA ASP A 175 21.67 2.54 -0.12
C ASP A 175 22.41 3.78 0.43
N LEU A 176 21.92 4.39 1.52
CA LEU A 176 22.53 5.58 2.14
C LEU A 176 23.64 5.26 3.15
N PHE A 177 23.48 4.22 3.96
CA PHE A 177 24.35 3.93 5.10
C PHE A 177 25.12 2.61 4.98
N GLY A 178 24.95 1.90 3.86
CA GLY A 178 25.61 0.63 3.56
C GLY A 178 24.92 -0.58 4.19
N GLU A 179 25.10 -1.74 3.55
CA GLU A 179 24.50 -3.02 3.99
C GLU A 179 24.93 -3.43 5.41
N GLU A 180 26.16 -3.10 5.84
CA GLU A 180 26.65 -3.42 7.19
C GLU A 180 25.82 -2.70 8.28
N THR A 181 25.38 -1.46 8.00
CA THR A 181 24.52 -0.69 8.91
C THR A 181 23.11 -1.28 8.96
N GLY A 182 22.58 -1.69 7.81
CA GLY A 182 21.32 -2.44 7.73
C GLY A 182 21.37 -3.74 8.53
N ASP A 183 22.47 -4.49 8.43
CA ASP A 183 22.68 -5.73 9.20
C ASP A 183 22.74 -5.48 10.71
N LYS A 184 23.36 -4.37 11.15
CA LYS A 184 23.35 -3.96 12.57
C LYS A 184 21.94 -3.64 13.06
N LEU A 185 21.16 -2.93 12.26
CA LEU A 185 19.76 -2.61 12.58
C LEU A 185 18.92 -3.89 12.73
N LEU A 186 19.08 -4.85 11.81
CA LEU A 186 18.36 -6.12 11.85
C LEU A 186 18.71 -6.95 13.10
N LYS A 187 19.99 -6.97 13.50
CA LYS A 187 20.43 -7.61 14.75
C LYS A 187 19.85 -6.92 15.97
N TYR A 188 19.85 -5.59 15.98
CA TYR A 188 19.33 -4.80 17.08
C TYR A 188 17.83 -5.05 17.33
N VAL A 189 17.03 -5.12 16.26
CA VAL A 189 15.61 -5.50 16.33
C VAL A 189 15.45 -6.91 16.89
N ALA A 190 16.27 -7.86 16.43
CA ALA A 190 16.20 -9.25 16.88
C ALA A 190 16.56 -9.41 18.37
N GLU A 191 17.62 -8.75 18.82
CA GLU A 191 18.04 -8.73 20.23
C GLU A 191 16.92 -8.20 21.12
N PHE A 192 16.30 -7.09 20.71
CA PHE A 192 15.16 -6.54 21.40
C PHE A 192 13.98 -7.51 21.47
N LEU A 193 13.59 -8.12 20.36
CA LEU A 193 12.51 -9.11 20.36
C LEU A 193 12.76 -10.25 21.36
N THR A 194 14.00 -10.75 21.41
CA THR A 194 14.38 -11.82 22.36
C THR A 194 14.43 -11.35 23.82
N SER A 195 14.59 -10.05 24.08
CA SER A 195 14.66 -9.48 25.43
C SER A 195 13.29 -9.30 26.10
N ILE A 196 12.19 -9.32 25.33
CA ILE A 196 10.82 -9.09 25.84
C ILE A 196 10.37 -10.23 26.78
N GLN A 197 11.03 -11.41 26.73
CA GLN A 197 10.76 -12.57 27.60
C GLN A 197 9.26 -12.91 27.74
N LEU A 198 8.49 -12.74 26.67
CA LEU A 198 7.07 -13.04 26.66
C LEU A 198 6.88 -14.55 26.50
N GLU A 199 6.13 -15.18 27.41
CA GLU A 199 5.78 -16.61 27.33
C GLU A 199 4.27 -16.81 27.50
N PRO A 200 3.60 -17.59 26.62
CA PRO A 200 4.16 -18.28 25.46
C PRO A 200 4.28 -17.35 24.21
N CYS A 201 5.48 -17.21 23.64
CA CYS A 201 5.70 -16.43 22.41
C CYS A 201 6.70 -17.11 21.46
N VAL A 202 6.54 -16.90 20.15
CA VAL A 202 7.51 -17.32 19.12
C VAL A 202 7.96 -16.12 18.31
N TYR A 203 9.27 -15.98 18.14
CA TYR A 203 9.90 -14.94 17.31
C TYR A 203 10.55 -15.55 16.08
N GLY A 204 10.36 -14.92 14.92
CA GLY A 204 10.94 -15.38 13.65
C GLY A 204 11.37 -14.24 12.74
N ARG A 205 12.19 -14.58 11.75
CA ARG A 205 12.54 -13.70 10.63
C ARG A 205 12.28 -14.46 9.33
N LEU A 206 11.54 -13.82 8.42
CA LEU A 206 11.09 -14.43 7.17
C LEU A 206 12.15 -14.30 6.08
N TYR A 207 12.48 -13.06 5.72
CA TYR A 207 13.56 -12.65 4.80
C TYR A 207 13.78 -11.14 4.95
N ALA A 208 14.94 -10.62 4.53
CA ALA A 208 15.26 -9.19 4.55
C ALA A 208 14.86 -8.51 5.89
N ASP A 209 14.04 -7.48 5.86
CA ASP A 209 13.55 -6.72 7.01
C ASP A 209 12.25 -7.27 7.63
N ASN A 210 11.78 -8.45 7.23
CA ASN A 210 10.48 -8.98 7.65
C ASN A 210 10.59 -9.89 8.88
N PHE A 211 10.00 -9.45 9.99
CA PHE A 211 9.96 -10.15 11.27
C PHE A 211 8.56 -10.71 11.57
N LEU A 212 8.51 -11.79 12.35
CA LEU A 212 7.31 -12.56 12.69
C LEU A 212 7.21 -12.75 14.20
N LEU A 213 6.02 -12.53 14.76
CA LEU A 213 5.69 -12.84 16.15
C LEU A 213 4.39 -13.64 16.23
N CYS A 214 4.33 -14.58 17.16
CA CYS A 214 3.10 -15.25 17.59
C CYS A 214 3.01 -15.12 19.11
N TYR A 215 1.98 -14.43 19.62
CA TYR A 215 1.83 -14.09 21.05
C TYR A 215 0.36 -14.13 21.48
N PRO A 216 0.06 -14.30 22.78
CA PRO A 216 -1.31 -14.32 23.27
C PRO A 216 -1.94 -12.93 23.28
N THR A 217 -3.22 -12.83 22.96
CA THR A 217 -4.00 -11.59 23.05
C THR A 217 -4.37 -11.33 24.51
N GLU A 218 -3.53 -10.59 25.24
CA GLU A 218 -3.76 -10.24 26.65
C GLU A 218 -3.74 -8.71 26.85
N GLY A 219 -4.89 -8.11 27.19
CA GLY A 219 -5.01 -6.67 27.44
C GLY A 219 -4.49 -5.80 26.29
N ASN A 220 -3.68 -4.78 26.62
CA ASN A 220 -3.09 -3.85 25.65
C ASN A 220 -1.71 -4.31 25.13
N LEU A 221 -1.38 -5.60 25.20
CA LEU A 221 -0.06 -6.12 24.85
C LEU A 221 0.37 -5.75 23.43
N ARG A 222 -0.56 -5.79 22.46
CA ARG A 222 -0.30 -5.39 21.07
C ARG A 222 0.21 -3.95 20.97
N GLU A 223 -0.48 -3.01 21.62
CA GLU A 223 -0.11 -1.59 21.62
C GLU A 223 1.25 -1.37 22.30
N HIS A 224 1.51 -2.06 23.41
CA HIS A 224 2.80 -2.00 24.09
C HIS A 224 3.95 -2.54 23.23
N LEU A 225 3.74 -3.64 22.50
CA LEU A 225 4.75 -4.20 21.59
C LEU A 225 5.07 -3.23 20.46
N ILE A 226 4.05 -2.66 19.82
CA ILE A 226 4.19 -1.67 18.75
C ILE A 226 4.93 -0.44 19.27
N HIS A 227 4.48 0.12 20.39
CA HIS A 227 5.10 1.30 20.99
C HIS A 227 6.58 1.06 21.35
N SER A 228 6.89 -0.11 21.91
CA SER A 228 8.26 -0.44 22.31
C SER A 228 9.18 -0.62 21.09
N LEU A 229 8.68 -1.21 20.00
CA LEU A 229 9.41 -1.30 18.73
C LEU A 229 9.62 0.07 18.08
N GLN A 230 8.65 0.97 18.18
CA GLN A 230 8.80 2.35 17.71
C GLN A 230 9.83 3.13 18.55
N LEU A 231 9.84 2.98 19.87
CA LEU A 231 10.85 3.60 20.73
C LEU A 231 12.26 3.08 20.44
N LEU A 232 12.38 1.78 20.12
CA LEU A 232 13.64 1.19 19.69
C LEU A 232 14.20 1.84 18.42
N ALA A 233 13.33 2.24 17.49
CA ALA A 233 13.74 2.96 16.28
C ALA A 233 14.45 4.28 16.61
N VAL A 234 14.03 4.96 17.67
CA VAL A 234 14.61 6.24 18.12
C VAL A 234 15.93 6.04 18.86
N SER A 235 16.11 4.91 19.55
CA SER A 235 17.35 4.61 20.28
C SER A 235 18.48 4.09 19.41
N PHE A 236 18.21 3.70 18.17
CA PHE A 236 19.23 3.35 17.21
C PHE A 236 19.90 4.61 16.66
N ALA A 237 21.19 4.79 16.94
CA ALA A 237 21.95 5.99 16.59
C ALA A 237 22.21 6.11 15.08
N LEU A 238 21.19 6.52 14.34
CA LEU A 238 21.22 6.78 12.90
C LEU A 238 20.63 8.17 12.62
N ASP A 239 21.30 8.95 11.78
CA ASP A 239 20.80 10.26 11.33
C ASP A 239 19.73 10.10 10.23
N TYR A 240 18.76 9.23 10.51
CA TYR A 240 17.65 8.89 9.64
C TYR A 240 16.51 8.34 10.48
N ARG A 241 15.28 8.81 10.22
CA ARG A 241 14.10 8.32 10.92
C ARG A 241 13.78 6.90 10.48
N ILE A 242 13.78 5.97 11.44
CA ILE A 242 13.37 4.59 11.23
C ILE A 242 11.90 4.46 11.64
N ASP A 243 11.05 4.06 10.71
CA ASP A 243 9.65 3.72 10.99
C ASP A 243 9.44 2.22 10.76
N PHE A 244 8.47 1.65 11.46
CA PHE A 244 8.05 0.25 11.29
C PHE A 244 6.60 0.21 10.84
N TYR A 245 6.26 -0.75 9.98
CA TYR A 245 4.87 -1.09 9.68
C TYR A 245 4.55 -2.46 10.23
N PHE A 246 3.35 -2.61 10.78
CA PHE A 246 2.86 -3.82 11.42
C PHE A 246 1.60 -4.34 10.72
N GLY A 247 1.50 -5.64 10.61
CA GLY A 247 0.33 -6.36 10.14
C GLY A 247 -0.05 -7.45 11.12
N VAL A 248 -1.30 -7.49 11.54
CA VAL A 248 -1.77 -8.42 12.57
C VAL A 248 -2.93 -9.26 12.06
N TYR A 249 -2.90 -10.56 12.36
CA TYR A 249 -4.02 -11.47 12.21
C TYR A 249 -4.35 -12.09 13.57
N THR A 250 -5.54 -11.80 14.09
CA THR A 250 -6.07 -12.47 15.28
C THR A 250 -6.56 -13.87 14.89
N VAL A 251 -6.10 -14.89 15.62
CA VAL A 251 -6.41 -16.29 15.34
C VAL A 251 -7.88 -16.58 15.68
N ARG A 252 -8.76 -16.41 14.69
CA ARG A 252 -10.20 -16.73 14.80
C ARG A 252 -10.50 -18.20 14.47
N GLU A 253 -9.87 -18.71 13.42
CA GLU A 253 -10.02 -20.09 12.95
C GLU A 253 -8.76 -20.90 13.28
N ARG A 254 -8.82 -21.77 14.30
CA ARG A 254 -7.65 -22.57 14.75
C ARG A 254 -7.27 -23.70 13.78
N ASP A 255 -8.18 -24.12 12.91
CA ASP A 255 -7.94 -25.18 11.92
C ASP A 255 -7.11 -24.69 10.71
N LEU A 256 -6.91 -23.38 10.58
CA LEU A 256 -6.08 -22.83 9.52
C LEU A 256 -4.59 -23.13 9.76
N SER A 257 -3.86 -23.33 8.67
CA SER A 257 -2.41 -23.44 8.78
C SER A 257 -1.81 -22.10 9.22
N VAL A 258 -0.79 -22.13 10.08
CA VAL A 258 -0.04 -20.92 10.47
C VAL A 258 0.55 -20.20 9.25
N THR A 259 0.84 -20.92 8.17
CA THR A 259 1.28 -20.30 6.91
C THR A 259 0.17 -19.40 6.32
N THR A 260 -1.08 -19.86 6.32
CA THR A 260 -2.24 -19.06 5.88
C THR A 260 -2.47 -17.86 6.79
N MET A 261 -2.31 -18.04 8.11
CA MET A 261 -2.41 -16.95 9.07
C MET A 261 -1.32 -15.89 8.87
N LEU A 262 -0.09 -16.30 8.55
CA LEU A 262 1.00 -15.40 8.17
C LEU A 262 0.71 -14.63 6.88
N ASP A 263 0.09 -15.27 5.89
CA ASP A 263 -0.33 -14.61 4.66
C ASP A 263 -1.42 -13.57 4.95
N ARG A 264 -2.38 -13.87 5.83
CA ARG A 264 -3.39 -12.89 6.30
C ARG A 264 -2.75 -11.71 7.05
N ALA A 265 -1.80 -11.96 7.96
CA ALA A 265 -1.06 -10.91 8.65
C ALA A 265 -0.25 -10.04 7.67
N ALA A 266 0.28 -10.63 6.59
CA ALA A 266 0.97 -9.90 5.54
C ALA A 266 0.06 -8.92 4.78
N MET A 267 -1.22 -9.24 4.65
CA MET A 267 -2.19 -8.34 4.02
C MET A 267 -2.53 -7.15 4.91
N GLY A 268 -2.65 -7.38 6.22
CA GLY A 268 -2.71 -6.29 7.21
C GLY A 268 -1.48 -5.38 7.14
N LEU A 269 -0.29 -5.97 6.99
CA LEU A 269 0.96 -5.21 6.84
C LEU A 269 0.95 -4.37 5.55
N PHE A 270 0.46 -4.94 4.45
CA PHE A 270 0.33 -4.22 3.18
C PHE A 270 -0.58 -2.98 3.33
N LYS A 271 -1.73 -3.12 4.01
CA LYS A 271 -2.65 -2.01 4.33
C LYS A 271 -1.95 -0.90 5.13
N ALA A 272 -1.19 -1.26 6.17
CA ALA A 272 -0.42 -0.30 6.96
C ALA A 272 0.64 0.44 6.12
N SER A 273 1.39 -0.31 5.29
CA SER A 273 2.46 0.25 4.47
C SER A 273 1.96 1.14 3.32
N ARG A 274 0.72 0.95 2.83
CA ARG A 274 0.11 1.76 1.76
C ARG A 274 -0.25 3.16 2.21
N ASN A 275 -0.90 3.30 3.36
CA ASN A 275 -1.47 4.58 3.77
C ASN A 275 -0.43 5.50 4.41
N GLY A 276 0.64 4.97 5.00
CA GLY A 276 1.65 5.74 5.75
C GLY A 276 1.13 6.45 7.02
N LEU A 277 -0.18 6.61 7.13
CA LEU A 277 -0.95 7.19 8.23
C LEU A 277 -1.22 6.18 9.35
N ILE A 278 -1.26 4.89 9.03
CA ILE A 278 -1.58 3.81 9.96
C ILE A 278 -0.34 2.93 10.12
N VAL A 279 0.16 2.83 11.35
CA VAL A 279 1.37 2.07 11.67
C VAL A 279 1.07 0.57 11.77
N CYS A 280 -0.15 0.18 12.14
CA CYS A 280 -0.57 -1.22 12.29
C CYS A 280 -1.88 -1.51 11.56
N GLY A 281 -1.87 -2.46 10.64
CA GLY A 281 -3.05 -2.89 9.89
C GLY A 281 -3.52 -4.27 10.33
N GLU A 282 -4.81 -4.40 10.60
CA GLU A 282 -5.44 -5.69 10.93
C GLU A 282 -5.95 -6.38 9.67
N TYR A 283 -5.94 -7.71 9.70
CA TYR A 283 -6.62 -8.49 8.67
C TYR A 283 -8.14 -8.43 8.79
N GLU A 284 -8.79 -8.02 7.71
CA GLU A 284 -10.24 -8.05 7.49
C GLU A 284 -10.52 -8.98 6.31
N ASP A 285 -11.61 -9.74 6.38
CA ASP A 285 -11.89 -10.83 5.42
C ASP A 285 -12.09 -10.33 3.98
N ASP A 286 -12.50 -9.07 3.81
CA ASP A 286 -12.69 -8.38 2.53
C ASP A 286 -11.39 -7.98 1.83
N MET A 287 -10.26 -7.91 2.56
CA MET A 287 -8.99 -7.46 1.99
C MET A 287 -8.45 -8.38 0.90
N ARG A 288 -8.78 -9.68 0.95
CA ARG A 288 -8.32 -10.63 -0.08
C ARG A 288 -8.95 -10.37 -1.41
N GLU A 289 -10.26 -10.15 -1.39
CA GLU A 289 -11.01 -9.81 -2.59
C GLU A 289 -10.57 -8.43 -3.11
N THR A 290 -10.37 -7.46 -2.22
CA THR A 290 -9.88 -6.13 -2.58
C THR A 290 -8.51 -6.20 -3.28
N MET A 291 -7.52 -6.91 -2.72
CA MET A 291 -6.20 -7.05 -3.34
C MET A 291 -6.25 -7.76 -4.69
N VAL A 292 -7.06 -8.82 -4.83
CA VAL A 292 -7.24 -9.51 -6.11
C VAL A 292 -7.87 -8.58 -7.14
N ASN A 293 -8.89 -7.82 -6.76
CA ASN A 293 -9.56 -6.86 -7.62
C ASN A 293 -8.61 -5.73 -8.05
N GLU A 294 -7.78 -5.21 -7.14
CA GLU A 294 -6.76 -4.21 -7.47
C GLU A 294 -5.73 -4.76 -8.47
N GLN A 295 -5.27 -5.99 -8.27
CA GLN A 295 -4.32 -6.62 -9.19
C GLN A 295 -4.92 -6.83 -10.59
N VAL A 296 -6.20 -7.18 -10.67
CA VAL A 296 -6.92 -7.28 -11.95
C VAL A 296 -6.94 -5.92 -12.65
N ILE A 297 -7.18 -4.83 -11.93
CA ILE A 297 -7.13 -3.47 -12.49
C ILE A 297 -5.73 -3.15 -13.03
N VAL A 298 -4.68 -3.37 -12.24
CA VAL A 298 -3.28 -3.11 -12.63
C VAL A 298 -2.88 -3.91 -13.86
N ASN A 299 -3.28 -5.18 -13.95
CA ASN A 299 -2.92 -6.04 -15.08
C ASN A 299 -3.56 -5.62 -16.40
N ASN A 300 -4.73 -4.96 -16.35
CA ASN A 300 -5.46 -4.55 -17.55
C ASN A 300 -5.18 -3.11 -17.98
N MET A 301 -4.64 -2.25 -17.10
CA MET A 301 -4.54 -0.79 -17.31
C MET A 301 -3.93 -0.37 -18.67
N ASN A 302 -2.75 -0.87 -19.04
CA ASN A 302 -2.07 -0.49 -20.27
C ASN A 302 -2.84 -0.96 -21.51
N GLY A 303 -3.27 -2.22 -21.51
CA GLY A 303 -4.01 -2.80 -22.62
C GLY A 303 -5.38 -2.13 -22.82
N SER A 304 -6.04 -1.75 -21.75
CA SER A 304 -7.31 -1.03 -21.79
C SER A 304 -7.16 0.38 -22.36
N LEU A 305 -6.05 1.07 -22.06
CA LEU A 305 -5.75 2.38 -22.66
C LEU A 305 -5.50 2.26 -24.17
N GLU A 306 -4.70 1.28 -24.59
CA GLU A 306 -4.41 1.02 -26.01
C GLU A 306 -5.66 0.61 -26.81
N ARG A 307 -6.60 -0.09 -26.17
CA ARG A 307 -7.87 -0.53 -26.79
C ARG A 307 -9.01 0.49 -26.67
N GLU A 308 -8.72 1.70 -26.18
CA GLU A 308 -9.70 2.78 -25.97
C GLU A 308 -10.91 2.36 -25.11
N GLU A 309 -10.68 1.50 -24.11
CA GLU A 309 -11.72 1.04 -23.17
C GLU A 309 -12.07 2.08 -22.10
N PHE A 310 -11.26 3.14 -21.99
CA PHE A 310 -11.58 4.32 -21.21
C PHE A 310 -12.36 5.31 -22.08
N ILE A 311 -13.58 5.63 -21.65
CA ILE A 311 -14.53 6.46 -22.38
C ILE A 311 -14.85 7.70 -21.55
N VAL A 312 -14.92 8.85 -22.21
CA VAL A 312 -15.27 10.12 -21.57
C VAL A 312 -16.80 10.26 -21.56
N TYR A 313 -17.35 10.37 -20.37
CA TYR A 313 -18.74 10.79 -20.15
C TYR A 313 -18.72 12.28 -19.81
N LEU A 314 -19.81 12.98 -20.10
CA LEU A 314 -19.97 14.40 -19.83
C LEU A 314 -21.09 14.61 -18.82
N GLN A 315 -20.80 15.29 -17.72
CA GLN A 315 -21.81 15.73 -16.78
C GLN A 315 -22.12 17.22 -16.99
N PRO A 316 -23.34 17.58 -17.43
CA PRO A 316 -23.66 18.99 -17.69
C PRO A 316 -23.68 19.83 -16.40
N LYS A 317 -23.22 21.08 -16.55
CA LYS A 317 -23.25 22.16 -15.55
C LYS A 317 -24.38 23.11 -15.91
N TYR A 318 -25.22 23.46 -14.95
CA TYR A 318 -26.42 24.26 -15.17
C TYR A 318 -26.34 25.63 -14.52
N ASP A 319 -26.82 26.65 -15.22
CA ASP A 319 -27.14 27.94 -14.63
C ASP A 319 -28.39 27.82 -13.76
N LEU A 320 -28.31 28.15 -12.48
CA LEU A 320 -29.45 28.00 -11.58
C LEU A 320 -30.59 29.01 -11.85
N ASN A 321 -30.30 30.12 -12.52
CA ASN A 321 -31.28 31.15 -12.87
C ASN A 321 -31.98 30.83 -14.20
N THR A 322 -31.23 30.38 -15.21
CA THR A 322 -31.78 30.12 -16.55
C THR A 322 -32.12 28.66 -16.81
N GLU A 323 -31.67 27.75 -15.94
CA GLU A 323 -31.76 26.29 -16.08
C GLU A 323 -31.13 25.76 -17.38
N LYS A 324 -30.25 26.54 -18.02
CA LYS A 324 -29.54 26.15 -19.23
C LYS A 324 -28.20 25.51 -18.92
N VAL A 325 -27.79 24.60 -19.80
CA VAL A 325 -26.43 24.05 -19.79
C VAL A 325 -25.43 25.14 -20.14
N LEU A 326 -24.40 25.31 -19.30
CA LEU A 326 -23.31 26.27 -19.47
C LEU A 326 -22.00 25.62 -19.93
N GLY A 327 -21.85 24.33 -19.64
CA GLY A 327 -20.67 23.52 -19.91
C GLY A 327 -20.87 22.12 -19.39
N ALA A 328 -19.81 21.33 -19.35
CA ALA A 328 -19.83 20.00 -18.76
C ALA A 328 -18.50 19.65 -18.10
N GLU A 329 -18.52 18.66 -17.21
CA GLU A 329 -17.32 18.02 -16.70
C GLU A 329 -17.05 16.70 -17.45
N ALA A 330 -15.83 16.53 -17.92
CA ALA A 330 -15.35 15.30 -18.54
C ALA A 330 -14.95 14.29 -17.45
N LEU A 331 -15.71 13.21 -17.38
CA LEU A 331 -15.58 12.17 -16.39
C LEU A 331 -15.25 10.84 -17.04
N VAL A 332 -14.08 10.29 -16.74
CA VAL A 332 -13.64 9.00 -17.29
C VAL A 332 -14.52 7.86 -16.78
N ARG A 333 -14.83 6.90 -17.65
CA ARG A 333 -15.50 5.63 -17.36
C ARG A 333 -14.70 4.50 -17.99
N TRP A 334 -14.54 3.39 -17.27
CA TRP A 334 -13.85 2.23 -17.82
C TRP A 334 -14.87 1.15 -18.17
N ILE A 335 -15.03 0.89 -19.46
CA ILE A 335 -15.93 -0.13 -20.00
C ILE A 335 -15.08 -1.28 -20.52
N HIS A 336 -14.82 -2.26 -19.65
CA HIS A 336 -13.99 -3.41 -19.97
C HIS A 336 -14.83 -4.53 -20.61
N PRO A 337 -14.41 -5.14 -21.74
CA PRO A 337 -15.23 -6.13 -22.47
C PRO A 337 -15.67 -7.33 -21.63
N GLN A 338 -14.82 -7.84 -20.73
CA GLN A 338 -15.13 -8.99 -19.88
C GLN A 338 -15.62 -8.63 -18.46
N LEU A 339 -15.16 -7.51 -17.90
CA LEU A 339 -15.46 -7.11 -16.51
C LEU A 339 -16.65 -6.15 -16.43
N GLY A 340 -17.14 -5.66 -17.58
CA GLY A 340 -18.19 -4.67 -17.66
C GLY A 340 -17.71 -3.29 -17.21
N PHE A 341 -18.63 -2.52 -16.62
CA PHE A 341 -18.36 -1.19 -16.12
C PHE A 341 -17.55 -1.23 -14.82
N ILE A 342 -16.38 -0.59 -14.82
CA ILE A 342 -15.53 -0.42 -13.64
C ILE A 342 -15.61 1.05 -13.21
N SER A 343 -16.09 1.28 -11.98
CA SER A 343 -16.24 2.63 -11.43
C SER A 343 -14.88 3.33 -11.24
N PRO A 344 -14.76 4.63 -11.57
CA PRO A 344 -13.57 5.44 -11.28
C PRO A 344 -13.10 5.37 -9.84
N ALA A 345 -14.03 5.32 -8.87
CA ALA A 345 -13.70 5.19 -7.46
C ALA A 345 -12.91 3.90 -7.13
N LYS A 346 -12.93 2.88 -8.01
CA LYS A 346 -12.14 1.65 -7.85
C LYS A 346 -10.75 1.75 -8.48
N PHE A 347 -10.59 2.41 -9.62
CA PHE A 347 -9.33 2.37 -10.37
C PHE A 347 -8.49 3.65 -10.26
N VAL A 348 -9.11 4.83 -10.10
CA VAL A 348 -8.38 6.10 -10.01
C VAL A 348 -7.41 6.10 -8.83
N PRO A 349 -7.79 5.69 -7.59
CA PRO A 349 -6.84 5.64 -6.47
C PRO A 349 -5.66 4.69 -6.71
N ILE A 350 -5.88 3.60 -7.46
CA ILE A 350 -4.82 2.64 -7.81
C ILE A 350 -3.85 3.26 -8.81
N PHE A 351 -4.38 3.98 -9.80
CA PHE A 351 -3.58 4.64 -10.84
C PHE A 351 -2.78 5.83 -10.29
N GLU A 352 -3.32 6.55 -9.30
CA GLU A 352 -2.57 7.57 -8.57
C GLU A 352 -1.40 6.96 -7.80
N GLN A 353 -1.64 5.84 -7.11
CA GLN A 353 -0.61 5.16 -6.31
C GLN A 353 0.54 4.58 -7.15
N ASN A 354 0.25 4.08 -8.36
CA ASN A 354 1.27 3.49 -9.23
C ASN A 354 1.83 4.47 -10.29
N GLY A 355 1.30 5.70 -10.34
CA GLY A 355 1.71 6.75 -11.29
C GLY A 355 1.13 6.62 -12.70
N PHE A 356 0.23 5.66 -12.95
CA PHE A 356 -0.46 5.52 -14.24
C PHE A 356 -1.50 6.63 -14.49
N ILE A 357 -1.94 7.33 -13.43
CA ILE A 357 -2.96 8.39 -13.53
C ILE A 357 -2.60 9.44 -14.59
N TYR A 358 -1.34 9.87 -14.66
CA TYR A 358 -0.88 10.84 -15.65
C TYR A 358 -1.08 10.40 -17.11
N GLN A 359 -0.96 9.09 -17.38
CA GLN A 359 -1.19 8.55 -18.73
C GLN A 359 -2.68 8.55 -19.07
N LEU A 360 -3.51 8.19 -18.09
CA LEU A 360 -4.96 8.24 -18.23
C LEU A 360 -5.46 9.67 -18.41
N ASP A 361 -4.97 10.61 -17.59
CA ASP A 361 -5.36 12.01 -17.64
C ASP A 361 -5.00 12.62 -18.98
N LYS A 362 -3.78 12.41 -19.48
CA LYS A 362 -3.40 12.81 -20.86
C LYS A 362 -4.34 12.27 -21.93
N TYR A 363 -4.70 10.99 -21.82
CA TYR A 363 -5.63 10.37 -22.75
C TYR A 363 -7.01 11.04 -22.68
N VAL A 364 -7.52 11.34 -21.48
CA VAL A 364 -8.80 12.04 -21.27
C VAL A 364 -8.74 13.46 -21.80
N TRP A 365 -7.66 14.21 -21.55
CA TRP A 365 -7.46 15.57 -22.06
C TRP A 365 -7.45 15.60 -23.59
N GLU A 366 -6.75 14.63 -24.22
CA GLU A 366 -6.68 14.52 -25.67
C GLU A 366 -8.04 14.14 -26.28
N LYS A 367 -8.75 13.16 -25.70
CA LYS A 367 -10.10 12.78 -26.14
C LYS A 367 -11.11 13.91 -25.98
N THR A 368 -11.00 14.70 -24.92
CA THR A 368 -11.85 15.88 -24.71
C THR A 368 -11.56 16.96 -25.74
N CYS A 369 -10.29 17.24 -26.03
CA CYS A 369 -9.92 18.17 -27.11
C CYS A 369 -10.43 17.69 -28.48
N GLN A 370 -10.31 16.40 -28.77
CA GLN A 370 -10.80 15.80 -30.01
C GLN A 370 -12.32 15.99 -30.14
N LEU A 371 -13.07 15.68 -29.09
CA LEU A 371 -14.52 15.84 -29.03
C LEU A 371 -14.96 17.28 -29.28
N LEU A 372 -14.31 18.25 -28.60
CA LEU A 372 -14.58 19.68 -28.81
C LEU A 372 -14.31 20.09 -30.26
N ARG A 373 -13.20 19.63 -30.84
CA ARG A 373 -12.85 19.93 -32.24
C ARG A 373 -13.87 19.35 -33.21
N GLU A 374 -14.27 18.10 -33.02
CA GLU A 374 -15.29 17.43 -33.84
C GLU A 374 -16.63 18.18 -33.80
N ASP A 375 -17.02 18.72 -32.65
CA ASP A 375 -18.25 19.51 -32.52
C ASP A 375 -18.15 20.85 -33.24
N ILE A 376 -17.01 21.55 -33.15
CA ILE A 376 -16.80 22.81 -33.88
C ILE A 376 -16.80 22.55 -35.40
N ASP A 377 -16.12 21.50 -35.88
CA ASP A 377 -16.05 21.15 -37.31
C ASP A 377 -17.42 20.76 -37.88
N ALA A 378 -18.25 20.12 -37.07
CA ALA A 378 -19.62 19.77 -37.44
C ALA A 378 -20.62 20.93 -37.28
N GLY A 379 -20.18 22.11 -36.81
CA GLY A 379 -21.05 23.26 -36.56
C GLY A 379 -22.07 23.03 -35.44
N ARG A 380 -21.78 22.11 -34.50
CA ARG A 380 -22.61 21.88 -33.32
C ARG A 380 -22.36 22.96 -32.26
N PRO A 381 -23.33 23.24 -31.35
CA PRO A 381 -23.08 24.09 -30.20
C PRO A 381 -21.94 23.53 -29.35
N VAL A 382 -20.95 24.37 -29.04
CA VAL A 382 -19.79 23.98 -28.25
C VAL A 382 -19.75 24.86 -27.02
N LEU A 383 -19.78 24.22 -25.85
CA LEU A 383 -19.65 24.86 -24.54
C LEU A 383 -18.32 24.41 -23.90
N PRO A 384 -17.79 25.15 -22.92
CA PRO A 384 -16.61 24.73 -22.18
C PRO A 384 -16.81 23.35 -21.54
N VAL A 385 -15.75 22.54 -21.59
CA VAL A 385 -15.68 21.25 -20.90
C VAL A 385 -14.52 21.31 -19.92
N SER A 386 -14.81 21.03 -18.65
CA SER A 386 -13.79 20.94 -17.62
C SER A 386 -13.19 19.54 -17.54
N ILE A 387 -11.91 19.48 -17.24
CA ILE A 387 -11.15 18.24 -17.08
C ILE A 387 -10.41 18.25 -15.75
N ASN A 388 -10.41 17.10 -15.09
CA ASN A 388 -9.65 16.89 -13.87
C ASN A 388 -8.14 16.88 -14.17
N VAL A 389 -7.37 17.56 -13.31
CA VAL A 389 -5.92 17.51 -13.32
C VAL A 389 -5.46 16.98 -11.96
N SER A 390 -4.96 15.74 -11.96
CA SER A 390 -4.57 15.08 -10.72
C SER A 390 -3.41 15.81 -10.03
N ARG A 391 -3.30 15.67 -8.71
CA ARG A 391 -2.23 16.28 -7.91
C ARG A 391 -0.84 15.87 -8.39
N VAL A 392 -0.69 14.64 -8.87
CA VAL A 392 0.59 14.11 -9.36
C VAL A 392 1.04 14.86 -10.62
N ASP A 393 0.09 15.35 -11.43
CA ASP A 393 0.39 16.00 -12.71
C ASP A 393 0.95 17.41 -12.55
N PHE A 394 0.63 18.10 -11.46
CA PHE A 394 1.22 19.41 -11.13
C PHE A 394 2.72 19.35 -10.87
N TYR A 395 3.23 18.18 -10.49
CA TYR A 395 4.66 17.97 -10.35
C TYR A 395 5.37 17.77 -11.70
N SER A 396 4.63 17.57 -12.79
CA SER A 396 5.22 17.52 -14.13
C SER A 396 5.71 18.92 -14.53
N PRO A 397 7.03 19.11 -14.78
CA PRO A 397 7.58 20.41 -15.16
C PRO A 397 7.08 20.91 -16.50
N ASN A 398 6.45 20.04 -17.31
CA ASN A 398 6.00 20.34 -18.67
C ASN A 398 4.47 20.50 -18.79
N LEU A 399 3.73 20.61 -17.68
CA LEU A 399 2.26 20.60 -17.71
C LEU A 399 1.67 21.72 -18.59
N VAL A 400 2.20 22.94 -18.47
CA VAL A 400 1.76 24.09 -19.27
C VAL A 400 1.95 23.84 -20.77
N GLN A 401 3.10 23.29 -21.14
CA GLN A 401 3.45 22.96 -22.53
C GLN A 401 2.56 21.83 -23.09
N VAL A 402 2.12 20.91 -22.24
CA VAL A 402 1.18 19.85 -22.65
C VAL A 402 -0.17 20.46 -23.06
N PHE A 403 -0.76 21.32 -22.23
CA PHE A 403 -2.04 21.96 -22.55
C PHE A 403 -1.94 22.94 -23.73
N GLU A 404 -0.86 23.71 -23.80
CA GLU A 404 -0.57 24.54 -24.97
C GLU A 404 -0.46 23.69 -26.25
N GLY A 405 0.27 22.58 -26.20
CA GLY A 405 0.38 21.64 -27.31
C GLY A 405 -0.95 21.03 -27.73
N LEU A 406 -1.81 20.67 -26.78
CA LEU A 406 -3.15 20.12 -27.06
C LEU A 406 -4.05 21.13 -27.76
N THR A 407 -4.18 22.34 -27.19
CA THR A 407 -5.01 23.39 -27.77
C THR A 407 -4.51 23.84 -29.14
N GLN A 408 -3.20 23.87 -29.37
CA GLN A 408 -2.62 24.13 -30.69
C GLN A 408 -2.89 22.98 -31.68
N LYS A 409 -2.68 21.72 -31.27
CA LYS A 409 -2.90 20.53 -32.10
C LYS A 409 -4.33 20.45 -32.63
N TYR A 410 -5.30 20.76 -31.78
CA TYR A 410 -6.73 20.72 -32.12
C TYR A 410 -7.30 22.09 -32.50
N ASN A 411 -6.49 23.14 -32.59
CA ASN A 411 -6.93 24.51 -32.90
C ASN A 411 -8.16 24.93 -32.06
N LEU A 412 -8.04 24.81 -30.75
CA LEU A 412 -9.08 25.13 -29.77
C LEU A 412 -8.79 26.46 -29.09
N ASN A 413 -9.85 27.20 -28.77
CA ASN A 413 -9.75 28.30 -27.83
C ASN A 413 -9.49 27.71 -26.43
N PRO A 414 -8.41 28.11 -25.72
CA PRO A 414 -8.11 27.61 -24.37
C PRO A 414 -9.26 27.74 -23.36
N ARG A 415 -10.17 28.71 -23.55
CA ARG A 415 -11.37 28.87 -22.70
C ARG A 415 -12.40 27.75 -22.84
N LEU A 416 -12.32 26.90 -23.86
CA LEU A 416 -13.20 25.75 -24.03
C LEU A 416 -12.73 24.53 -23.23
N LEU A 417 -11.48 24.53 -22.75
CA LEU A 417 -10.92 23.47 -21.93
C LEU A 417 -10.65 24.04 -20.55
N GLU A 418 -11.55 23.80 -19.61
CA GLU A 418 -11.40 24.28 -18.24
C GLU A 418 -10.63 23.24 -17.40
N LEU A 419 -9.81 23.68 -16.45
CA LEU A 419 -8.93 22.80 -15.68
C LEU A 419 -9.36 22.76 -14.22
N GLU A 420 -9.69 21.58 -13.71
CA GLU A 420 -10.13 21.40 -12.32
C GLU A 420 -8.97 20.95 -11.44
N LEU A 421 -8.78 21.65 -10.33
CA LEU A 421 -7.70 21.48 -9.36
C LEU A 421 -8.27 21.06 -8.02
N THR A 422 -7.84 19.94 -7.46
CA THR A 422 -8.25 19.59 -6.09
C THR A 422 -7.56 20.49 -5.06
N GLU A 423 -8.27 20.81 -3.97
CA GLU A 423 -7.72 21.56 -2.83
C GLU A 423 -6.42 20.94 -2.29
N SER A 424 -6.36 19.60 -2.25
CA SER A 424 -5.22 18.86 -1.70
C SER A 424 -3.90 19.11 -2.45
N ALA A 425 -3.97 19.45 -3.74
CA ALA A 425 -2.78 19.76 -4.54
C ALA A 425 -2.10 21.06 -4.07
N TYR A 426 -2.86 22.02 -3.54
CA TYR A 426 -2.32 23.27 -3.02
C TYR A 426 -1.53 23.10 -1.72
N VAL A 427 -2.00 22.22 -0.82
CA VAL A 427 -1.45 22.09 0.54
C VAL A 427 0.01 21.62 0.56
N GLU A 428 0.43 20.80 -0.42
CA GLU A 428 1.80 20.28 -0.45
C GLU A 428 2.85 21.29 -0.94
N ASN A 429 2.56 21.99 -2.04
CA ASN A 429 3.50 22.94 -2.64
C ASN A 429 2.78 24.18 -3.20
N PRO A 430 2.34 25.11 -2.32
CA PRO A 430 1.54 26.26 -2.72
C PRO A 430 2.19 27.12 -3.82
N GLN A 431 3.50 27.34 -3.72
CA GLN A 431 4.21 28.25 -4.61
C GLN A 431 4.24 27.74 -6.06
N GLN A 432 4.53 26.45 -6.24
CA GLN A 432 4.55 25.82 -7.56
C GLN A 432 3.15 25.85 -8.20
N ILE A 433 2.11 25.54 -7.43
CA ILE A 433 0.73 25.54 -7.92
C ILE A 433 0.31 26.95 -8.36
N ILE A 434 0.65 27.98 -7.59
CA ILE A 434 0.36 29.38 -7.94
C ILE A 434 1.05 29.76 -9.26
N GLU A 435 2.32 29.41 -9.44
CA GLU A 435 3.09 29.73 -10.66
C GLU A 435 2.51 29.03 -11.89
N ILE A 436 2.19 27.74 -11.80
CA ILE A 436 1.59 26.98 -12.89
C ILE A 436 0.21 27.52 -13.24
N THR A 437 -0.61 27.80 -12.23
CA THR A 437 -1.97 28.33 -12.42
C THR A 437 -1.95 29.66 -13.16
N ARG A 438 -1.08 30.59 -12.74
CA ARG A 438 -0.90 31.88 -13.43
C ARG A 438 -0.45 31.69 -14.88
N ALA A 439 0.52 30.81 -15.12
CA ALA A 439 0.99 30.53 -16.48
C ALA A 439 -0.12 29.97 -17.37
N LEU A 440 -1.01 29.12 -16.85
CA LEU A 440 -2.16 28.60 -17.59
C LEU A 440 -3.20 29.70 -17.87
N GLN A 441 -3.51 30.55 -16.89
CA GLN A 441 -4.42 31.69 -17.09
C GLN A 441 -3.88 32.71 -18.09
N GLU A 442 -2.57 32.99 -18.09
CA GLU A 442 -1.92 33.85 -19.08
C GLU A 442 -2.05 33.29 -20.50
N LYS A 443 -2.17 31.97 -20.64
CA LYS A 443 -2.47 31.28 -21.91
C LYS A 443 -3.96 31.22 -22.25
N GLY A 444 -4.82 31.69 -21.35
CA GLY A 444 -6.27 31.82 -21.55
C GLY A 444 -7.11 30.64 -21.06
N PHE A 445 -6.53 29.70 -20.32
CA PHE A 445 -7.28 28.62 -19.66
C PHE A 445 -8.08 29.16 -18.48
N VAL A 446 -9.23 28.53 -18.21
CA VAL A 446 -10.07 28.80 -17.04
C VAL A 446 -9.77 27.75 -15.98
N ILE A 447 -9.55 28.19 -14.75
CA ILE A 447 -9.13 27.33 -13.64
C ILE A 447 -10.25 27.22 -12.61
N LEU A 448 -10.66 25.99 -12.31
CA LEU A 448 -11.67 25.66 -11.32
C LEU A 448 -10.97 25.05 -10.11
N MET A 449 -11.36 25.49 -8.91
CA MET A 449 -11.00 24.79 -7.68
C MET A 449 -12.07 23.76 -7.35
N ASP A 450 -11.68 22.50 -7.30
CA ASP A 450 -12.51 21.35 -7.01
C ASP A 450 -12.47 20.92 -5.54
N ASP A 451 -13.53 20.24 -5.08
CA ASP A 451 -13.67 19.70 -3.73
C ASP A 451 -13.47 20.73 -2.60
N PHE A 452 -13.76 22.02 -2.84
CA PHE A 452 -13.51 23.06 -1.85
C PHE A 452 -14.33 22.84 -0.57
N GLY A 453 -13.63 22.79 0.56
CA GLY A 453 -14.24 22.61 1.88
C GLY A 453 -14.10 21.20 2.45
N SER A 454 -13.73 20.20 1.64
CA SER A 454 -13.54 18.82 2.07
C SER A 454 -12.24 18.59 2.87
N GLY A 455 -11.26 19.48 2.71
CA GLY A 455 -9.94 19.43 3.33
C GLY A 455 -9.70 20.47 4.43
N TYR A 456 -8.43 20.74 4.73
CA TYR A 456 -8.02 21.87 5.58
C TYR A 456 -8.02 23.17 4.77
N SER A 457 -9.21 23.64 4.38
CA SER A 457 -9.32 24.81 3.51
C SER A 457 -8.77 26.04 4.21
N SER A 458 -7.59 26.48 3.77
CA SER A 458 -7.01 27.72 4.26
C SER A 458 -7.64 28.87 3.48
N LEU A 459 -8.30 29.81 4.16
CA LEU A 459 -8.74 31.07 3.54
C LEU A 459 -7.59 31.82 2.85
N ASN A 460 -6.34 31.56 3.26
CA ASN A 460 -5.16 32.07 2.57
C ASN A 460 -5.01 31.50 1.15
N MET A 461 -5.43 30.25 0.91
CA MET A 461 -5.45 29.65 -0.43
C MET A 461 -6.30 30.48 -1.39
N LEU A 462 -7.55 30.78 -1.02
CA LEU A 462 -8.44 31.61 -1.85
C LEU A 462 -7.90 33.02 -2.08
N LYS A 463 -7.06 33.52 -1.16
CA LYS A 463 -6.43 34.84 -1.28
C LYS A 463 -5.25 34.84 -2.25
N ASP A 464 -4.42 33.79 -2.23
CA ASP A 464 -3.14 33.75 -2.96
C ASP A 464 -3.20 32.98 -4.28
N LEU A 465 -4.11 32.01 -4.41
CA LEU A 465 -4.30 31.19 -5.59
C LEU A 465 -5.34 31.82 -6.53
N PRO A 466 -4.96 32.17 -7.78
CA PRO A 466 -5.88 32.80 -8.71
C PRO A 466 -6.76 31.74 -9.36
N VAL A 467 -7.95 31.53 -8.81
CA VAL A 467 -8.97 30.61 -9.36
C VAL A 467 -10.08 31.42 -10.00
N ASP A 468 -10.60 30.93 -11.13
CA ASP A 468 -11.67 31.61 -11.86
C ASP A 468 -13.06 31.22 -11.34
N ILE A 469 -13.21 29.98 -10.85
CA ILE A 469 -14.47 29.41 -10.37
C ILE A 469 -14.20 28.48 -9.19
N LEU A 470 -15.13 28.45 -8.23
CA LEU A 470 -15.10 27.57 -7.06
C LEU A 470 -16.17 26.47 -7.16
N LYS A 471 -15.78 25.20 -7.06
CA LYS A 471 -16.70 24.06 -6.98
C LYS A 471 -16.81 23.62 -5.51
N ILE A 472 -18.04 23.47 -5.01
CA ILE A 472 -18.32 23.08 -3.62
C ILE A 472 -19.12 21.78 -3.61
N ASP A 473 -18.57 20.72 -3.00
CA ASP A 473 -19.27 19.45 -2.83
C ASP A 473 -20.28 19.52 -1.67
N LEU A 474 -21.56 19.28 -1.98
CA LEU A 474 -22.62 19.22 -0.97
C LEU A 474 -22.54 17.99 -0.07
N LYS A 475 -21.88 16.89 -0.49
CA LYS A 475 -21.76 15.68 0.32
C LYS A 475 -20.94 15.91 1.58
N PHE A 476 -19.90 16.72 1.50
CA PHE A 476 -19.11 17.15 2.67
C PHE A 476 -19.98 17.78 3.76
N LEU A 477 -21.02 18.52 3.36
CA LEU A 477 -21.93 19.19 4.29
C LEU A 477 -23.05 18.27 4.82
N ALA A 478 -23.32 17.16 4.13
CA ALA A 478 -24.37 16.20 4.45
C ALA A 478 -23.93 15.09 5.44
N ASP A 479 -22.65 14.74 5.49
CA ASP A 479 -22.13 13.60 6.28
C ASP A 479 -22.10 13.82 7.81
N SER A 480 -22.49 15.01 8.29
CA SER A 480 -22.73 15.23 9.72
C SER A 480 -24.13 14.74 10.09
N GLN A 481 -24.20 13.48 10.57
CA GLN A 481 -25.39 12.79 11.07
C GLN A 481 -26.57 13.71 11.44
N GLY A 482 -27.67 13.57 10.70
CA GLY A 482 -28.96 14.14 11.07
C GLY A 482 -29.44 15.20 10.09
N VAL A 483 -30.45 14.80 9.32
CA VAL A 483 -31.46 15.65 8.69
C VAL A 483 -31.83 16.79 9.67
N GLU A 484 -31.72 18.05 9.22
CA GLU A 484 -32.04 19.34 9.92
C GLU A 484 -30.89 20.23 10.47
N ASN A 485 -29.67 20.17 9.92
CA ASN A 485 -28.57 21.01 10.43
C ASN A 485 -28.45 22.37 9.72
N GLY A 486 -29.14 23.40 10.22
CA GLY A 486 -28.97 24.81 9.77
C GLY A 486 -27.53 25.36 9.86
N ARG A 487 -26.61 24.62 10.50
CA ARG A 487 -25.17 24.91 10.52
C ARG A 487 -24.51 24.64 9.16
N ALA A 488 -24.86 23.54 8.48
CA ALA A 488 -24.34 23.22 7.14
C ALA A 488 -24.78 24.30 6.14
N ASP A 489 -26.07 24.65 6.17
CA ASP A 489 -26.65 25.73 5.39
C ASP A 489 -25.95 27.08 5.68
N SER A 490 -25.68 27.37 6.95
CA SER A 490 -24.97 28.60 7.36
C SER A 490 -23.53 28.65 6.83
N ILE A 491 -22.83 27.52 6.83
CA ILE A 491 -21.49 27.40 6.26
C ILE A 491 -21.56 27.62 4.75
N LEU A 492 -22.46 26.92 4.04
CA LEU A 492 -22.60 27.07 2.60
C LEU A 492 -22.94 28.51 2.19
N ASN A 493 -23.90 29.14 2.87
CA ASN A 493 -24.24 30.54 2.66
C ASN A 493 -23.04 31.47 2.87
N SER A 494 -22.22 31.20 3.91
CA SER A 494 -21.03 32.00 4.19
C SER A 494 -19.97 31.85 3.10
N VAL A 495 -19.74 30.63 2.62
CA VAL A 495 -18.78 30.35 1.54
C VAL A 495 -19.23 30.99 0.23
N VAL A 496 -20.50 30.81 -0.15
CA VAL A 496 -21.07 31.43 -1.38
C VAL A 496 -20.99 32.96 -1.30
N ARG A 497 -21.35 33.56 -0.17
CA ARG A 497 -21.23 35.03 0.01
C ARG A 497 -19.78 35.51 -0.05
N MET A 498 -18.84 34.73 0.47
CA MET A 498 -17.42 35.06 0.41
C MET A 498 -16.89 34.99 -1.03
N ALA A 499 -17.17 33.91 -1.76
CA ALA A 499 -16.77 33.75 -3.15
C ALA A 499 -17.29 34.90 -4.04
N LYS A 500 -18.56 35.28 -3.85
CA LYS A 500 -19.15 36.47 -4.49
C LYS A 500 -18.41 37.77 -4.20
N ARG A 501 -17.97 37.99 -2.95
CA ARG A 501 -17.17 39.18 -2.60
C ARG A 501 -15.79 39.18 -3.24
N LEU A 502 -15.26 38.00 -3.54
CA LEU A 502 -14.02 37.81 -4.29
C LEU A 502 -14.24 37.83 -5.81
N ALA A 503 -15.48 38.03 -6.28
CA ALA A 503 -15.88 37.93 -7.68
C ALA A 503 -15.55 36.58 -8.33
N VAL A 504 -15.59 35.51 -7.54
CA VAL A 504 -15.40 34.12 -7.98
C VAL A 504 -16.77 33.43 -8.01
N PRO A 505 -17.30 33.06 -9.19
CA PRO A 505 -18.53 32.29 -9.31
C PRO A 505 -18.44 30.93 -8.63
N VAL A 506 -19.59 30.43 -8.17
CA VAL A 506 -19.67 29.14 -7.46
C VAL A 506 -20.49 28.12 -8.23
N ILE A 507 -19.95 26.91 -8.38
CA ILE A 507 -20.67 25.71 -8.80
C ILE A 507 -20.90 24.83 -7.56
N ALA A 508 -22.16 24.54 -7.24
CA ALA A 508 -22.50 23.55 -6.23
C ALA A 508 -22.59 22.15 -6.85
N GLU A 509 -21.88 21.19 -6.29
CA GLU A 509 -21.81 19.81 -6.79
C GLU A 509 -22.58 18.83 -5.91
N GLY A 510 -22.99 17.70 -6.50
CA GLY A 510 -23.76 16.70 -5.78
C GLY A 510 -25.19 17.15 -5.47
N VAL A 511 -25.77 18.01 -6.30
CA VAL A 511 -27.18 18.41 -6.16
C VAL A 511 -28.10 17.26 -6.58
N GLU A 512 -28.87 16.72 -5.65
CA GLU A 512 -29.72 15.54 -5.87
C GLU A 512 -31.23 15.82 -5.70
N THR A 513 -31.59 16.93 -5.05
CA THR A 513 -32.99 17.22 -4.70
C THR A 513 -33.39 18.66 -5.03
N GLN A 514 -34.69 18.87 -5.31
CA GLN A 514 -35.26 20.21 -5.53
C GLN A 514 -35.04 21.13 -4.32
N LYS A 515 -35.10 20.59 -3.09
CA LYS A 515 -34.86 21.38 -1.86
C LYS A 515 -33.45 21.99 -1.85
N GLN A 516 -32.44 21.25 -2.30
CA GLN A 516 -31.07 21.75 -2.42
C GLN A 516 -30.99 22.85 -3.49
N VAL A 517 -31.62 22.65 -4.65
CA VAL A 517 -31.69 23.67 -5.72
C VAL A 517 -32.32 24.97 -5.21
N ASP A 518 -33.46 24.87 -4.54
CA ASP A 518 -34.17 26.03 -4.00
C ASP A 518 -33.31 26.77 -2.96
N PHE A 519 -32.65 26.02 -2.08
CA PHE A 519 -31.72 26.59 -1.10
C PHE A 519 -30.53 27.30 -1.77
N LEU A 520 -29.87 26.66 -2.74
CA LEU A 520 -28.76 27.24 -3.50
C LEU A 520 -29.16 28.55 -4.20
N ARG A 521 -30.37 28.61 -4.77
CA ARG A 521 -30.94 29.84 -5.32
C ARG A 521 -31.14 30.92 -4.26
N THR A 522 -31.57 30.55 -3.05
CA THR A 522 -31.80 31.54 -1.97
C THR A 522 -30.52 32.21 -1.47
N ILE A 523 -29.40 31.46 -1.42
CA ILE A 523 -28.08 32.01 -1.08
C ILE A 523 -27.38 32.62 -2.32
N GLY A 524 -28.00 32.46 -3.48
CA GLY A 524 -27.64 33.00 -4.78
C GLY A 524 -26.44 32.32 -5.42
N CYS A 525 -26.22 31.03 -5.16
CA CYS A 525 -25.26 30.26 -5.94
C CYS A 525 -25.63 30.35 -7.43
N GLU A 526 -24.63 30.59 -8.28
CA GLU A 526 -24.83 30.84 -9.71
C GLU A 526 -25.08 29.55 -10.48
N TYR A 527 -24.32 28.49 -10.18
CA TYR A 527 -24.26 27.29 -10.99
C TYR A 527 -24.42 26.02 -10.14
N ALA A 528 -24.92 24.96 -10.76
CA ALA A 528 -25.07 23.66 -10.10
C ALA A 528 -24.75 22.50 -11.04
N GLN A 529 -24.27 21.41 -10.44
CA GLN A 529 -24.02 20.14 -11.07
C GLN A 529 -24.47 19.01 -10.14
N GLY A 530 -25.17 18.02 -10.67
CA GLY A 530 -25.63 16.88 -9.88
C GLY A 530 -26.78 16.10 -10.50
N TYR A 531 -27.10 14.97 -9.89
CA TYR A 531 -28.06 13.99 -10.42
C TYR A 531 -29.50 14.52 -10.46
N PHE A 532 -29.80 15.60 -9.73
CA PHE A 532 -31.07 16.31 -9.89
C PHE A 532 -31.29 16.78 -11.33
N PHE A 533 -30.24 17.28 -11.99
CA PHE A 533 -30.31 17.76 -13.36
C PHE A 533 -29.95 16.67 -14.36
N SER A 534 -28.77 16.08 -14.20
CA SER A 534 -28.29 15.01 -15.06
C SER A 534 -27.18 14.23 -14.37
N GLU A 535 -27.25 12.91 -14.50
CA GLU A 535 -26.10 12.05 -14.30
C GLU A 535 -25.03 12.35 -15.38
N PRO A 536 -23.78 11.90 -15.18
CA PRO A 536 -22.80 11.84 -16.26
C PRO A 536 -23.32 10.97 -17.40
N VAL A 537 -23.38 11.53 -18.60
CA VAL A 537 -23.97 10.86 -19.78
C VAL A 537 -22.93 10.63 -20.89
N PRO A 538 -23.14 9.64 -21.77
CA PRO A 538 -22.38 9.53 -23.01
C PRO A 538 -22.46 10.80 -23.88
N LEU A 539 -21.48 10.97 -24.76
CA LEU A 539 -21.38 12.13 -25.65
C LEU A 539 -22.64 12.38 -26.50
N GLU A 540 -23.25 11.34 -27.07
CA GLU A 540 -24.43 11.51 -27.91
C GLU A 540 -25.64 12.02 -27.12
N ASP A 541 -25.80 11.57 -25.88
CA ASP A 541 -26.85 12.02 -24.98
C ASP A 541 -26.59 13.47 -24.53
N TYR A 542 -25.33 13.83 -24.26
CA TYR A 542 -24.95 15.22 -24.00
C TYR A 542 -25.25 16.14 -25.19
N ARG A 543 -24.90 15.73 -26.41
CA ARG A 543 -25.23 16.46 -27.64
C ARG A 543 -26.75 16.65 -27.80
N ALA A 544 -27.55 15.64 -27.44
CA ALA A 544 -28.99 15.74 -27.44
C ALA A 544 -29.52 16.76 -26.41
N LEU A 545 -28.94 16.80 -25.20
CA LEU A 545 -29.26 17.80 -24.17
C LEU A 545 -28.99 19.23 -24.67
N LEU A 546 -27.85 19.45 -25.33
CA LEU A 546 -27.52 20.76 -25.93
C LEU A 546 -28.47 21.15 -27.07
N ALA A 547 -28.92 20.18 -27.86
CA ALA A 547 -29.85 20.40 -28.96
C ALA A 547 -31.28 20.71 -28.48
N SER A 548 -31.67 20.24 -27.28
CA SER A 548 -33.02 20.42 -26.75
C SER A 548 -33.37 21.84 -26.28
N ASP A 549 -32.42 22.79 -26.26
CA ASP A 549 -32.63 24.15 -25.72
C ASP A 549 -32.45 25.31 -26.71
N TYR A 550 -33.06 25.18 -27.90
CA TYR A 550 -33.43 26.36 -28.69
C TYR A 550 -34.94 26.49 -28.92
N VAL A 551 -35.76 26.51 -27.86
CA VAL A 551 -37.07 27.19 -27.84
C VAL A 551 -37.41 27.66 -26.41
N ALA A 552 -37.44 28.97 -26.19
CA ALA A 552 -38.34 29.56 -25.19
C ALA A 552 -39.78 29.20 -25.60
N ASP A 553 -40.49 28.41 -24.78
CA ASP A 553 -41.84 27.85 -24.97
C ASP A 553 -41.98 26.34 -25.21
N LYS A 554 -41.24 25.51 -24.48
CA LYS A 554 -41.80 24.21 -24.06
C LYS A 554 -41.64 23.97 -22.57
N LYS A 555 -42.69 24.29 -21.82
CA LYS A 555 -43.02 23.59 -20.58
C LYS A 555 -43.10 22.09 -20.87
N ILE A 556 -42.03 21.35 -20.61
CA ILE A 556 -42.17 19.94 -20.23
C ILE A 556 -42.65 19.96 -18.78
N CYS A 557 -43.97 20.15 -18.63
CA CYS A 557 -44.65 19.95 -17.37
C CYS A 557 -44.66 18.45 -17.11
N MET A 558 -43.68 17.95 -16.35
CA MET A 558 -43.90 16.76 -15.56
C MET A 558 -44.64 17.22 -14.30
N TYR A 559 -45.86 16.68 -14.08
CA TYR A 559 -46.70 16.69 -12.86
C TYR A 559 -48.10 17.37 -12.93
N PRO A 560 -49.10 16.80 -12.22
CA PRO A 560 -50.52 17.14 -12.35
C PRO A 560 -50.92 18.46 -11.68
N PRO A 561 -52.10 19.03 -12.01
CA PRO A 561 -52.43 20.46 -11.84
C PRO A 561 -52.66 20.96 -10.40
N ASP A 562 -52.44 20.16 -9.35
CA ASP A 562 -52.98 20.45 -8.02
C ASP A 562 -51.94 20.77 -6.92
N SER A 563 -50.72 21.17 -7.27
CA SER A 563 -49.78 21.76 -6.30
C SER A 563 -49.81 23.29 -6.38
N LYS A 564 -50.71 23.89 -5.59
CA LYS A 564 -50.68 25.32 -5.25
C LYS A 564 -49.37 25.64 -4.52
N ALA A 565 -48.38 26.17 -5.24
CA ALA A 565 -47.25 26.89 -4.66
C ALA A 565 -46.96 28.12 -5.52
N VAL A 566 -47.83 29.13 -5.40
CA VAL A 566 -47.56 30.50 -5.84
C VAL A 566 -46.84 31.19 -4.69
N LEU A 567 -45.58 31.62 -4.90
CA LEU A 567 -44.90 32.80 -4.31
C LEU A 567 -43.38 32.62 -4.26
N THR A 568 -42.69 32.76 -5.41
CA THR A 568 -41.21 32.83 -5.49
C THR A 568 -40.66 34.26 -5.47
N LEU A 569 -41.51 35.29 -5.38
CA LEU A 569 -41.11 36.70 -5.33
C LEU A 569 -41.09 37.31 -3.91
N SER A 570 -41.59 36.60 -2.88
CA SER A 570 -41.78 37.20 -1.55
C SER A 570 -40.52 37.25 -0.69
N HIS A 571 -39.61 36.26 -0.81
CA HIS A 571 -38.49 36.15 0.13
C HIS A 571 -37.30 37.05 -0.25
N GLN A 572 -36.94 37.15 -1.53
CA GLN A 572 -35.91 38.10 -2.00
C GLN A 572 -36.33 39.55 -1.75
N LEU A 573 -37.63 39.86 -1.95
CA LEU A 573 -38.18 41.17 -1.63
C LEU A 573 -38.14 41.43 -0.12
N TYR A 574 -38.42 40.41 0.70
CA TYR A 574 -38.34 40.49 2.16
C TYR A 574 -36.91 40.78 2.63
N THR A 575 -35.91 40.05 2.12
CA THR A 575 -34.50 40.27 2.47
C THR A 575 -34.02 41.67 2.06
N LEU A 576 -34.38 42.12 0.85
CA LEU A 576 -34.07 43.47 0.37
C LEU A 576 -34.75 44.56 1.23
N MET A 577 -35.99 44.31 1.67
CA MET A 577 -36.72 45.23 2.54
C MET A 577 -36.14 45.30 3.96
N GLU A 578 -35.67 44.19 4.51
CA GLU A 578 -34.97 44.19 5.81
C GLU A 578 -33.63 44.93 5.74
N GLU A 579 -32.84 44.72 4.67
CA GLU A 579 -31.57 45.45 4.46
C GLU A 579 -31.81 46.96 4.27
N LEU A 580 -32.87 47.35 3.58
CA LEU A 580 -33.24 48.77 3.42
C LEU A 580 -33.84 49.40 4.69
N ARG A 581 -34.41 48.61 5.61
CA ARG A 581 -34.89 49.10 6.92
C ARG A 581 -33.75 49.58 7.81
N GLU A 582 -32.58 48.97 7.72
CA GLU A 582 -31.40 49.41 8.46
C GLU A 582 -30.85 50.75 7.93
N VAL A 583 -31.02 51.02 6.63
CA VAL A 583 -30.44 52.20 5.96
C VAL A 583 -31.41 53.39 5.91
N ALA A 584 -32.71 53.17 5.76
CA ALA A 584 -33.71 54.24 5.62
C ALA A 584 -35.10 53.85 6.16
N PRO A 585 -35.26 53.68 7.49
CA PRO A 585 -36.46 53.09 8.11
C PRO A 585 -37.75 53.87 7.84
N GLU A 586 -37.69 55.22 7.84
CA GLU A 586 -38.88 56.05 7.61
C GLU A 586 -39.39 55.96 6.17
N ARG A 587 -38.48 55.80 5.20
CA ARG A 587 -38.80 55.73 3.77
C ARG A 587 -39.43 54.39 3.40
N ILE A 588 -38.95 53.31 4.02
CA ILE A 588 -39.54 51.96 3.86
C ILE A 588 -40.93 51.88 4.50
N ALA A 589 -41.12 52.48 5.68
CA ALA A 589 -42.44 52.54 6.33
C ALA A 589 -43.50 53.28 5.48
N GLU A 590 -43.07 54.31 4.73
CA GLU A 590 -43.95 55.04 3.79
C GLU A 590 -44.32 54.19 2.57
N ILE A 591 -43.36 53.46 1.99
CA ILE A 591 -43.58 52.52 0.88
C ILE A 591 -44.52 51.39 1.31
N GLU A 592 -44.32 50.80 2.49
CA GLU A 592 -45.18 49.75 3.03
C GLU A 592 -46.62 50.22 3.27
N ARG A 593 -46.80 51.46 3.76
CA ARG A 593 -48.14 52.07 3.87
C ARG A 593 -48.79 52.23 2.51
N LYS A 594 -48.04 52.61 1.49
CA LYS A 594 -48.53 52.79 0.13
C LYS A 594 -48.93 51.45 -0.50
N MET A 595 -48.09 50.43 -0.36
CA MET A 595 -48.38 49.06 -0.80
C MET A 595 -49.59 48.46 -0.09
N LYS A 596 -49.75 48.66 1.23
CA LYS A 596 -50.95 48.22 1.97
C LYS A 596 -52.21 48.94 1.50
N LYS A 597 -52.12 50.23 1.14
CA LYS A 597 -53.23 50.99 0.57
C LYS A 597 -53.62 50.49 -0.83
N GLU A 598 -52.64 50.17 -1.66
CA GLU A 598 -52.86 49.65 -3.02
C GLU A 598 -53.39 48.20 -2.99
N ALA A 599 -52.88 47.35 -2.09
CA ALA A 599 -53.39 45.99 -1.88
C ALA A 599 -54.83 45.97 -1.35
N ALA A 600 -55.19 46.92 -0.48
CA ALA A 600 -56.57 47.08 0.00
C ALA A 600 -57.52 47.66 -1.06
N ALA A 601 -57.01 48.20 -2.17
CA ALA A 601 -57.80 48.63 -3.32
C ALA A 601 -57.92 47.56 -4.42
N LEU A 602 -57.14 46.48 -4.32
CA LEU A 602 -57.12 45.31 -5.22
C LEU A 602 -57.92 44.12 -4.68
N LEU A 603 -58.25 44.13 -3.39
CA LEU A 603 -59.26 43.29 -2.73
C LEU A 603 -60.62 44.00 -2.75
#